data_AF-B4GLS7-F1
#
_entry.id   AF-B4GLS7-F1
#
_cell.length_a   1.000
_cell.length_b   1.000
_cell.length_c   1.000
_cell.angle_alpha   90.00
_cell.angle_beta   90.00
_cell.angle_gamma   90.00
#
_symmetry.space_group_name_H-M   'P 1'
#
loop_
_entity.id
_entity.type
_entity.pdbx_description
1 polymer ?
#
loop_
_entity_poly.entity_id
_entity_poly.type
_entity_poly.pdbx_seq_one_letter_code
_entity_poly.pdbx_strand_id
1 'polypeptide(L)'
;MERKPFLFKQYELGMETLFTFEDERMDKKSHPINGEAAYRDAAGNTHPVIRQFILRGGIVNYLGKVLLQRWTDWHNQTMQEDAVNLGEEEEYQKNRTAAKENLHKVVLELHTKLAEAHRHLKREMNDLFTYVMDKHELWNCKEYFKVKTVLELANKNLIKFAPPKLGD
;
A
#
# COMPACT_ATOMS: atom_id res chain seq x y z
N MET A 1 5.84 -24.22 -23.05
CA MET A 1 5.45 -24.07 -21.64
C MET A 1 4.32 -23.07 -21.59
N GLU A 2 3.09 -23.57 -21.38
CA GLU A 2 1.90 -22.74 -21.17
C GLU A 2 2.07 -21.90 -19.91
N ARG A 3 1.99 -20.57 -20.04
CA ARG A 3 1.94 -19.67 -18.88
C ARG A 3 0.48 -19.45 -18.52
N LYS A 4 0.10 -19.94 -17.35
CA LYS A 4 -1.24 -19.80 -16.78
C LYS A 4 -1.56 -18.31 -16.49
N PRO A 5 -2.84 -17.89 -16.60
CA PRO A 5 -3.28 -16.55 -16.23
C PRO A 5 -2.92 -16.21 -14.77
N PHE A 6 -2.60 -14.94 -14.54
CA PHE A 6 -2.22 -14.42 -13.22
C PHE A 6 -3.47 -14.20 -12.37
N LEU A 7 -3.91 -15.25 -11.68
CA LEU A 7 -5.01 -15.20 -10.72
C LEU A 7 -4.52 -14.58 -9.40
N PHE A 8 -5.06 -13.42 -9.08
CA PHE A 8 -4.93 -12.77 -7.78
C PHE A 8 -5.74 -13.58 -6.76
N LYS A 9 -5.10 -14.18 -5.75
CA LYS A 9 -5.81 -14.81 -4.63
C LYS A 9 -6.17 -13.72 -3.61
N GLN A 10 -7.42 -13.27 -3.62
CA GLN A 10 -7.95 -12.19 -2.76
C GLN A 10 -8.66 -12.65 -1.48
N TYR A 11 -8.63 -13.96 -1.17
CA TYR A 11 -9.54 -14.55 -0.18
C TYR A 11 -9.35 -14.13 1.28
N GLU A 12 -8.41 -13.22 1.60
CA GLU A 12 -8.15 -12.79 2.99
C GLU A 12 -8.54 -11.31 3.28
N LEU A 13 -9.08 -10.57 2.30
CA LEU A 13 -9.32 -9.11 2.43
C LEU A 13 -10.79 -8.66 2.37
N GLY A 14 -11.76 -9.58 2.43
CA GLY A 14 -13.19 -9.24 2.48
C GLY A 14 -13.70 -8.48 1.25
N MET A 15 -13.14 -8.78 0.08
CA MET A 15 -13.49 -8.14 -1.19
C MET A 15 -14.40 -9.09 -1.99
N GLU A 16 -15.65 -8.72 -2.22
CA GLU A 16 -16.62 -9.52 -3.01
C GLU A 16 -16.36 -9.49 -4.52
N THR A 17 -15.42 -8.68 -5.00
CA THR A 17 -15.10 -8.58 -6.42
C THR A 17 -13.72 -9.15 -6.72
N LEU A 18 -13.69 -10.20 -7.55
CA LEU A 18 -12.50 -10.83 -8.09
C LEU A 18 -11.66 -9.77 -8.86
N PHE A 19 -10.47 -9.41 -8.35
CA PHE A 19 -9.47 -8.64 -9.06
C PHE A 19 -8.71 -9.60 -9.97
N THR A 20 -9.00 -9.54 -11.26
CA THR A 20 -8.10 -10.07 -12.28
C THR A 20 -7.51 -8.90 -13.05
N PHE A 21 -6.19 -8.75 -12.98
CA PHE A 21 -5.44 -7.91 -13.93
C PHE A 21 -5.25 -8.73 -15.22
N GLU A 22 -6.36 -9.13 -15.84
CA GLU A 22 -6.33 -9.79 -17.15
C GLU A 22 -6.12 -8.71 -18.22
N ASP A 23 -4.86 -8.33 -18.41
CA ASP A 23 -4.46 -7.69 -19.65
C ASP A 23 -4.27 -8.79 -20.71
N GLU A 24 -5.38 -9.27 -21.27
CA GLU A 24 -5.42 -10.27 -22.36
C GLU A 24 -4.64 -9.82 -23.62
N ARG A 25 -4.17 -8.58 -23.67
CA ARG A 25 -3.36 -8.04 -24.78
C ARG A 25 -1.89 -8.45 -24.73
N MET A 26 -1.44 -9.08 -23.65
CA MET A 26 -0.03 -9.44 -23.45
C MET A 26 0.46 -10.60 -24.34
N ASP A 27 -0.42 -11.30 -25.06
CA ASP A 27 -0.02 -12.30 -26.07
C ASP A 27 0.14 -11.72 -27.48
N LYS A 28 -0.16 -10.43 -27.70
CA LYS A 28 -0.06 -9.82 -29.03
C LYS A 28 0.58 -8.44 -29.01
N LYS A 29 1.89 -8.45 -29.28
CA LYS A 29 2.75 -7.33 -29.72
C LYS A 29 3.04 -6.29 -28.64
N SER A 30 4.33 -6.03 -28.44
CA SER A 30 4.86 -4.83 -27.80
C SER A 30 4.09 -3.60 -28.31
N HIS A 31 3.13 -3.10 -27.52
CA HIS A 31 2.44 -1.88 -27.87
C HIS A 31 3.50 -0.77 -27.86
N PRO A 32 3.73 -0.09 -28.99
CA PRO A 32 4.69 1.00 -29.02
C PRO A 32 4.24 2.02 -27.99
N ILE A 33 5.07 2.27 -26.98
CA ILE A 33 4.88 3.38 -26.05
C ILE A 33 4.94 4.62 -26.93
N ASN A 34 3.81 5.32 -27.09
CA ASN A 34 3.84 6.53 -27.92
C ASN A 34 4.82 7.53 -27.28
N GLY A 35 5.61 8.21 -28.11
CA GLY A 35 6.54 9.23 -27.65
C GLY A 35 5.81 10.35 -26.90
N GLU A 36 6.51 11.05 -26.01
CA GLU A 36 5.95 12.11 -25.14
C GLU A 36 5.17 13.20 -25.90
N ALA A 37 5.46 13.41 -27.19
CA ALA A 37 4.74 14.35 -28.04
C ALA A 37 3.27 13.95 -28.28
N ALA A 38 2.94 12.65 -28.23
CA ALA A 38 1.58 12.15 -28.46
C ALA A 38 0.60 12.48 -27.32
N TYR A 39 1.11 12.93 -26.17
CA TYR A 39 0.31 13.24 -25.00
C TYR A 39 0.55 14.66 -24.49
N ARG A 40 0.67 15.61 -25.42
CA ARG A 40 0.63 17.03 -25.11
C ARG A 40 -0.78 17.57 -25.37
N ASP A 41 -1.21 18.54 -24.56
CA ASP A 41 -2.44 19.27 -24.78
C ASP A 41 -2.28 20.32 -25.91
N ALA A 42 -3.38 20.99 -26.28
CA ALA A 42 -3.38 22.00 -27.34
C ALA A 42 -2.41 23.18 -27.09
N ALA A 43 -1.98 23.38 -25.84
CA ALA A 43 -0.99 24.39 -25.45
C ALA A 43 0.44 23.84 -25.39
N GLY A 44 0.66 22.57 -25.75
CA GLY A 44 1.96 21.92 -25.72
C GLY A 44 2.39 21.41 -24.34
N ASN A 45 1.54 21.48 -23.31
CA ASN A 45 1.84 20.99 -21.97
C ASN A 45 1.52 19.50 -21.84
N THR A 46 2.09 18.81 -20.84
CA THR A 46 1.76 17.40 -20.55
C THR A 46 0.26 17.21 -20.33
N HIS A 47 -0.35 16.20 -20.96
CA HIS A 47 -1.79 15.93 -20.88
C HIS A 47 -2.32 15.96 -19.42
N PRO A 48 -3.47 16.61 -19.13
CA PRO A 48 -3.99 16.75 -17.77
C PRO A 48 -4.14 15.43 -16.99
N VAL A 49 -4.57 14.36 -17.67
CA VAL A 49 -4.69 13.02 -17.06
C VAL A 49 -3.32 12.45 -16.69
N ILE A 50 -2.29 12.69 -17.51
CA ILE A 50 -0.93 12.26 -17.20
C ILE A 50 -0.40 13.00 -15.96
N ARG A 51 -0.72 14.29 -15.82
CA ARG A 51 -0.39 15.03 -14.59
C ARG A 51 -1.08 14.40 -13.36
N GLN A 52 -2.32 13.96 -13.50
CA GLN A 52 -3.04 13.25 -12.44
C GLN A 52 -2.46 11.87 -12.13
N PHE A 53 -2.01 11.11 -13.13
CA PHE A 53 -1.27 9.86 -12.92
C PHE A 53 -0.03 10.08 -12.06
N ILE A 54 0.76 11.11 -12.36
CA ILE A 54 1.96 11.47 -11.59
C ILE A 54 1.59 11.85 -10.15
N LEU A 55 0.64 12.77 -9.97
CA LEU A 55 0.26 13.29 -8.66
C LEU A 55 -0.34 12.20 -7.76
N ARG A 56 -1.34 11.47 -8.25
CA ARG A 56 -2.03 10.42 -7.49
C ARG A 56 -1.11 9.22 -7.24
N GLY A 57 -0.27 8.85 -8.20
CA GLY A 57 0.78 7.86 -8.01
C GLY A 57 1.79 8.29 -6.93
N GLY A 58 2.15 9.57 -6.89
CA GLY A 58 2.98 10.14 -5.84
C GLY A 58 2.37 10.00 -4.44
N ILE A 59 1.07 10.29 -4.31
CA ILE A 59 0.32 10.15 -3.06
C ILE A 59 0.32 8.69 -2.57
N VAL A 60 -0.03 7.75 -3.44
CA VAL A 60 -0.06 6.31 -3.09
C VAL A 60 1.32 5.82 -2.66
N ASN A 61 2.38 6.21 -3.37
CA ASN A 61 3.75 5.85 -3.01
C ASN A 61 4.18 6.45 -1.66
N TYR A 62 3.82 7.71 -1.39
CA TYR A 62 4.07 8.36 -0.11
C TYR A 62 3.36 7.61 1.03
N LEU A 63 2.07 7.31 0.88
CA LEU A 63 1.31 6.55 1.88
C LEU A 63 1.87 5.14 2.09
N GLY A 64 2.41 4.50 1.04
CA GLY A 64 3.15 3.24 1.17
C GLY A 64 4.36 3.34 2.10
N LYS A 65 5.10 4.44 2.06
CA LYS A 65 6.23 4.71 2.97
C LYS A 65 5.76 5.02 4.40
N VAL A 66 4.66 5.77 4.54
CA VAL A 66 4.05 6.05 5.85
C VAL A 66 3.61 4.74 6.52
N LEU A 67 2.94 3.84 5.78
CA LEU A 67 2.52 2.55 6.31
C LEU A 67 3.72 1.73 6.82
N LEU A 68 4.79 1.65 6.04
CA LEU A 68 6.03 0.97 6.45
C LEU A 68 6.58 1.57 7.75
N GLN A 69 6.68 2.91 7.84
CA GLN A 69 7.19 3.56 9.04
C GLN A 69 6.33 3.23 10.27
N ARG A 70 4.99 3.35 10.15
CA ARG A 70 4.07 3.04 11.25
C ARG A 70 4.17 1.58 11.69
N TRP A 71 4.35 0.67 10.74
CA TRP A 71 4.53 -0.75 11.04
C TRP A 71 5.82 -0.98 11.81
N THR A 72 6.93 -0.36 11.38
CA THR A 72 8.22 -0.45 12.08
C THR A 72 8.16 0.13 13.49
N ASP A 73 7.53 1.30 13.65
CA ASP A 73 7.37 1.94 14.97
C ASP A 73 6.60 1.02 15.93
N TRP A 74 5.45 0.49 15.49
CA TRP A 74 4.63 -0.44 16.26
C TRP A 74 5.40 -1.71 16.60
N HIS A 75 6.01 -2.37 15.60
CA HIS A 75 6.71 -3.63 15.78
C HIS A 75 7.86 -3.52 16.80
N ASN A 76 8.63 -2.44 16.75
CA ASN A 76 9.73 -2.19 17.69
C ASN A 76 9.22 -2.04 19.14
N GLN A 77 8.10 -1.34 19.34
CA GLN A 77 7.52 -1.16 20.67
C GLN A 77 6.89 -2.45 21.20
N THR A 78 6.24 -3.24 20.33
CA THR A 78 5.72 -4.58 20.71
C THR A 78 6.87 -5.50 21.14
N MET A 79 8.00 -5.53 20.41
CA MET A 79 9.16 -6.33 20.82
C MET A 79 9.74 -5.87 22.16
N GLN A 80 9.73 -4.56 22.43
CA GLN A 80 10.16 -4.02 23.72
C GLN A 80 9.19 -4.44 24.85
N GLU A 81 7.88 -4.41 24.59
CA GLU A 81 6.86 -4.87 25.53
C GLU A 81 7.03 -6.35 25.87
N ASP A 82 7.21 -7.20 24.85
CA ASP A 82 7.46 -8.64 25.02
C ASP A 82 8.73 -8.90 25.85
N ALA A 83 9.82 -8.19 25.58
CA ALA A 83 11.06 -8.32 26.35
C ALA A 83 10.88 -7.92 27.83
N VAL A 84 10.11 -6.87 28.09
CA VAL A 84 9.81 -6.42 29.45
C VAL A 84 8.90 -7.40 30.19
N ASN A 85 8.02 -8.10 29.48
CA ASN A 85 7.16 -9.15 30.02
C ASN A 85 7.90 -10.47 30.29
N LEU A 86 8.93 -10.80 29.50
CA LEU A 86 9.73 -12.03 29.68
C LEU A 86 10.82 -11.91 30.76
N GLY A 87 11.34 -10.71 31.01
CA GLY A 87 12.45 -10.47 31.97
C GLY A 87 12.04 -10.37 33.44
N GLU A 88 11.09 -11.18 33.92
CA GLU A 88 10.58 -11.15 35.30
C GLU A 88 11.55 -11.81 36.29
N GLU A 89 12.55 -11.06 36.77
CA GLU A 89 13.17 -11.30 38.08
C GLU A 89 12.49 -10.41 39.15
N GLU A 90 12.23 -11.00 40.32
CA GLU A 90 11.16 -10.65 41.27
C GLU A 90 11.33 -9.33 42.06
N GLU A 91 12.46 -8.62 41.97
CA GLU A 91 12.83 -7.67 43.04
C GLU A 91 12.37 -6.20 42.85
N TYR A 92 11.80 -5.81 41.70
CA TYR A 92 11.49 -4.40 41.38
C TYR A 92 10.04 -4.13 40.89
N GLN A 93 9.04 -4.81 41.47
CA GLN A 93 7.68 -4.83 40.91
C GLN A 93 6.91 -3.49 40.86
N LYS A 94 7.09 -2.55 41.80
CA LYS A 94 6.18 -1.38 41.92
C LYS A 94 6.41 -0.24 40.90
N ASN A 95 7.66 0.04 40.50
CA ASN A 95 7.95 1.06 39.48
C ASN A 95 7.87 0.50 38.06
N ARG A 96 7.96 -0.83 37.92
CA ARG A 96 7.96 -1.53 36.64
C ARG A 96 6.54 -1.69 36.08
N THR A 97 5.51 -1.75 36.93
CA THR A 97 4.10 -1.79 36.50
C THR A 97 3.67 -0.51 35.78
N ALA A 98 3.97 0.68 36.31
CA ALA A 98 3.64 1.94 35.66
C ALA A 98 4.36 2.11 34.30
N ALA A 99 5.62 1.68 34.21
CA ALA A 99 6.38 1.70 32.96
C ALA A 99 5.82 0.68 31.94
N LYS A 100 5.43 -0.52 32.37
CA LYS A 100 4.74 -1.54 31.55
C LYS A 100 3.41 -1.01 31.01
N GLU A 101 2.57 -0.43 31.88
CA GLU A 101 1.29 0.15 31.48
C GLU A 101 1.44 1.29 30.47
N ASN A 102 2.46 2.15 30.67
CA ASN A 102 2.75 3.22 29.72
C ASN A 102 3.24 2.68 28.37
N LEU A 103 4.09 1.66 28.37
CA LEU A 103 4.55 1.00 27.14
C LEU A 103 3.39 0.34 26.39
N HIS A 104 2.50 -0.35 27.11
CA HIS A 104 1.29 -0.93 26.55
C HIS A 104 0.39 0.12 25.86
N LYS A 105 0.16 1.26 26.53
CA LYS A 105 -0.59 2.38 25.94
C LYS A 105 0.05 2.89 24.64
N VAL A 106 1.38 2.99 24.60
CA VAL A 106 2.12 3.38 23.39
C VAL A 106 1.93 2.36 22.28
N VAL A 107 2.00 1.06 22.58
CA VAL A 107 1.76 -0.02 21.61
C VAL A 107 0.34 0.07 21.02
N LEU A 108 -0.68 0.29 21.86
CA LEU A 108 -2.07 0.46 21.41
C LEU A 108 -2.26 1.71 20.52
N GLU A 109 -1.63 2.83 20.89
CA GLU A 109 -1.67 4.06 20.09
C GLU A 109 -1.00 3.86 18.72
N LEU A 110 0.17 3.21 18.69
CA LEU A 110 0.88 2.91 17.45
C LEU A 110 0.11 1.91 16.57
N HIS A 111 -0.56 0.94 17.18
CA HIS A 111 -1.44 0.01 16.45
C HIS A 111 -2.61 0.75 15.78
N THR A 112 -3.23 1.70 16.50
CA THR A 112 -4.30 2.54 15.95
C THR A 112 -3.81 3.35 14.75
N LYS A 113 -2.64 4.00 14.88
CA LYS A 113 -2.01 4.76 13.78
C LYS A 113 -1.63 3.86 12.59
N LEU A 114 -1.20 2.63 12.84
CA LEU A 114 -0.93 1.64 11.80
C LEU A 114 -2.22 1.26 11.04
N ALA A 115 -3.31 1.02 11.77
CA ALA A 115 -4.62 0.72 11.18
C ALA A 115 -5.18 1.88 10.33
N GLU A 116 -5.00 3.12 10.80
CA GLU A 116 -5.36 4.32 10.04
C GLU A 116 -4.51 4.45 8.77
N ALA A 117 -3.18 4.31 8.86
CA ALA A 117 -2.29 4.37 7.72
C ALA A 117 -2.63 3.29 6.66
N HIS A 118 -2.99 2.08 7.11
CA HIS A 118 -3.43 0.99 6.23
C HIS A 118 -4.72 1.37 5.50
N ARG A 119 -5.72 1.89 6.22
CA ARG A 119 -7.00 2.34 5.65
C ARG A 119 -6.81 3.46 4.63
N HIS A 120 -5.97 4.44 4.93
CA HIS A 120 -5.67 5.56 4.02
C HIS A 120 -4.98 5.07 2.74
N LEU A 121 -3.97 4.21 2.84
CA LEU A 121 -3.33 3.64 1.65
C LEU A 121 -4.31 2.82 0.81
N LYS A 122 -5.14 1.97 1.45
CA LYS A 122 -6.15 1.17 0.74
C LYS A 122 -7.13 2.05 -0.04
N ARG A 123 -7.60 3.13 0.58
CA ARG A 123 -8.51 4.09 -0.07
C ARG A 123 -7.84 4.74 -1.29
N GLU A 124 -6.68 5.38 -1.11
CA GLU A 124 -6.03 6.11 -2.22
C GLU A 124 -5.57 5.18 -3.35
N MET A 125 -5.16 3.95 -3.00
CA MET A 125 -4.85 2.92 -3.99
C MET A 125 -6.08 2.56 -4.83
N ASN A 126 -7.23 2.36 -4.19
CA ASN A 126 -8.49 2.07 -4.89
C ASN A 126 -8.94 3.26 -5.76
N ASP A 127 -8.86 4.49 -5.23
CA ASP A 127 -9.23 5.70 -5.97
C ASP A 127 -8.33 5.90 -7.20
N LEU A 128 -7.02 5.65 -7.08
CA LEU A 128 -6.08 5.67 -8.20
C LEU A 128 -6.38 4.56 -9.21
N PHE A 129 -6.68 3.35 -8.74
CA PHE A 129 -7.03 2.22 -9.60
C PHE A 129 -8.25 2.57 -10.46
N THR A 130 -9.36 2.98 -9.84
CA THR A 130 -10.58 3.39 -10.57
C THR A 130 -10.28 4.50 -11.57
N TYR A 131 -9.53 5.53 -11.14
CA TYR A 131 -9.16 6.63 -12.02
C TYR A 131 -8.39 6.18 -13.28
N VAL A 132 -7.45 5.25 -13.13
CA VAL A 132 -6.66 4.71 -14.25
C VAL A 132 -7.50 3.82 -15.15
N MET A 133 -8.40 3.02 -14.56
CA MET A 133 -9.30 2.15 -15.32
C MET A 133 -10.24 2.95 -16.22
N ASP A 134 -10.71 4.10 -15.74
CA ASP A 134 -11.56 5.01 -16.51
C ASP A 134 -10.81 5.76 -17.63
N LYS A 135 -9.49 5.56 -17.79
CA LYS A 135 -8.61 6.28 -18.72
C LYS A 135 -7.81 5.32 -19.60
N HIS A 136 -8.48 4.28 -20.09
CA HIS A 136 -7.91 3.21 -20.92
C HIS A 136 -7.24 3.70 -22.20
N GLU A 137 -7.68 4.84 -22.73
CA GLU A 137 -7.12 5.50 -23.91
C GLU A 137 -5.68 6.00 -23.70
N LEU A 138 -5.21 6.11 -22.45
CA LEU A 138 -3.86 6.56 -22.09
C LEU A 138 -2.95 5.46 -21.55
N TRP A 139 -3.36 4.19 -21.62
CA TRP A 139 -2.56 3.08 -21.08
C TRP A 139 -1.26 2.79 -21.85
N ASN A 140 -1.11 3.37 -23.04
CA ASN A 140 0.10 3.32 -23.84
C ASN A 140 1.09 4.46 -23.52
N CYS A 141 0.82 5.31 -22.53
CA CYS A 141 1.77 6.32 -22.06
C CYS A 141 2.76 5.74 -21.02
N LYS A 142 3.96 6.31 -20.94
CA LYS A 142 4.99 5.89 -19.98
C LYS A 142 4.52 6.02 -18.52
N GLU A 143 3.75 7.06 -18.21
CA GLU A 143 3.25 7.34 -16.87
C GLU A 143 2.25 6.30 -16.39
N TYR A 144 1.46 5.68 -17.28
CA TYR A 144 0.60 4.56 -16.92
C TYR A 144 1.41 3.40 -16.33
N PHE A 145 2.53 3.02 -16.97
CA PHE A 145 3.36 1.92 -16.47
C PHE A 145 3.98 2.24 -15.10
N LYS A 146 4.37 3.51 -14.86
CA LYS A 146 4.82 3.94 -13.53
C LYS A 146 3.71 3.81 -12.49
N VAL A 147 2.49 4.22 -12.82
CA VAL A 147 1.33 4.08 -11.94
C VAL A 147 1.01 2.62 -11.66
N LYS A 148 1.09 1.74 -12.67
CA LYS A 148 0.92 0.30 -12.49
C LYS A 148 1.92 -0.26 -11.46
N THR A 149 3.20 0.09 -11.57
CA THR A 149 4.22 -0.31 -10.59
C THR A 149 3.91 0.20 -9.18
N VAL A 150 3.40 1.44 -9.06
CA VAL A 150 2.99 2.01 -7.77
C VAL A 150 1.82 1.24 -7.17
N LEU A 151 0.78 0.91 -7.96
CA LEU A 151 -0.37 0.13 -7.52
C LEU A 151 0.04 -1.28 -7.06
N GLU A 152 0.92 -1.95 -7.81
CA GLU A 152 1.47 -3.26 -7.44
C GLU A 152 2.24 -3.21 -6.11
N LEU A 153 3.08 -2.19 -5.91
CA LEU A 153 3.83 -2.01 -4.68
C LEU A 153 2.91 -1.69 -3.49
N ALA A 154 1.92 -0.81 -3.68
CA ALA A 154 0.94 -0.47 -2.65
C ALA A 154 0.18 -1.70 -2.18
N ASN A 155 -0.28 -2.55 -3.10
CA ASN A 155 -0.96 -3.79 -2.77
C ASN A 155 -0.06 -4.74 -1.97
N LYS A 156 1.21 -4.90 -2.38
CA LYS A 156 2.19 -5.70 -1.62
C LYS A 156 2.38 -5.16 -0.20
N ASN A 157 2.46 -3.85 -0.04
CA ASN A 157 2.61 -3.21 1.26
C ASN A 157 1.36 -3.41 2.14
N LEU A 158 0.16 -3.29 1.58
CA LEU A 158 -1.09 -3.53 2.32
C LEU A 158 -1.20 -4.96 2.86
N ILE A 159 -0.72 -5.94 2.09
CA ILE A 159 -0.68 -7.34 2.53
C ILE A 159 0.40 -7.53 3.59
N LYS A 160 1.62 -7.07 3.32
CA LYS A 160 2.78 -7.31 4.19
C LYS A 160 2.66 -6.61 5.55
N PHE A 161 2.08 -5.41 5.57
CA PHE A 161 2.01 -4.55 6.75
C PHE A 161 0.56 -4.41 7.25
N ALA A 162 -0.24 -5.47 7.10
CA ALA A 162 -1.59 -5.52 7.64
C ALA A 162 -1.54 -5.40 9.18
N PRO A 163 -2.38 -4.53 9.80
CA PRO A 163 -2.49 -4.46 11.24
C PRO A 163 -2.97 -5.82 11.77
N PRO A 164 -2.26 -6.44 12.73
CA PRO A 164 -2.74 -7.68 13.34
C PRO A 164 -4.02 -7.39 14.14
N LYS A 165 -4.85 -8.41 14.34
CA LYS A 165 -5.93 -8.31 15.32
C LYS A 165 -5.28 -8.26 16.70
N LEU A 166 -5.51 -7.18 17.45
CA LEU A 166 -5.27 -7.21 18.89
C LEU A 166 -6.31 -8.18 19.46
N GLY A 167 -5.86 -9.22 20.17
CA GLY A 167 -6.78 -10.04 20.96
C GLY A 167 -7.34 -9.16 22.08
N ASP A 168 -8.65 -9.28 22.32
CA ASP A 168 -9.31 -8.69 23.49
C ASP A 168 -8.76 -9.28 24.79
#